data_AF-A0AAJ8B3G0-F1
#
_entry.id   AF-A0AAJ8B3G0-F1
#
_cell.length_a   1.000
_cell.length_b   1.000
_cell.length_c   1.000
_cell.angle_alpha   90.00
_cell.angle_beta   90.00
_cell.angle_gamma   90.00
#
_symmetry.space_group_name_H-M   'P 1'
#
loop_
_entity.id
_entity.type
_entity.pdbx_description
1 polymer ?
#
loop_
_entity_poly.entity_id
_entity_poly.type
_entity_poly.pdbx_seq_one_letter_code
_entity_poly.pdbx_strand_id
1 'polypeptide(L)'
;MLTVSLLVCAVMALASADDNSTTSLVDVSVAEDNSTTSLDVNAAEDNSTTSLVDVSVAEDNSTTSLDVNAAEDNSTTSIVDVSVAEDNSTTSLDVNAAEDNSTTSLDVNAAEDDSTTSKKEEVAPSCEIGWSEFNGRCFLFVSTEMSWADAEKNCLHKKGHLASVHNEEEYKHIQAVVNAHTGGHPTTWVGGSDCQKEGIWLWSDGSSFEFNSWCEGEPDNFAGAESCLQINANESHCWNDFLCSVVLPSVCASVPQSS
;
A
#
# COMPACT_ATOMS: atom_id res chain seq x y z
N MET A 1 50.79 20.31 -21.84
CA MET A 1 50.71 21.44 -20.90
C MET A 1 50.63 20.82 -19.52
N LEU A 2 51.57 21.17 -18.63
CA LEU A 2 51.59 20.77 -17.22
C LEU A 2 50.49 21.52 -16.46
N THR A 3 49.83 20.86 -15.51
CA THR A 3 49.90 21.20 -14.07
C THR A 3 49.41 20.03 -13.22
N VAL A 4 50.07 19.88 -12.07
CA VAL A 4 50.03 18.83 -11.06
C VAL A 4 48.86 19.04 -10.09
N SER A 5 48.19 17.97 -9.65
CA SER A 5 47.73 17.73 -8.26
C SER A 5 47.05 16.36 -8.20
N LEU A 6 47.73 15.37 -7.60
CA LEU A 6 47.46 14.86 -6.25
C LEU A 6 46.31 13.83 -6.21
N LEU A 7 46.74 12.56 -6.22
CA LEU A 7 46.19 11.46 -5.43
C LEU A 7 45.25 11.89 -4.29
N VAL A 8 43.94 11.65 -4.41
CA VAL A 8 43.06 11.30 -3.27
C VAL A 8 41.96 10.37 -3.76
N CYS A 9 41.94 9.17 -3.20
CA CYS A 9 40.90 8.13 -3.13
C CYS A 9 39.75 8.14 -4.15
N ALA A 10 39.58 6.98 -4.82
CA ALA A 10 38.26 6.37 -4.89
C ALA A 10 37.74 6.26 -3.46
N VAL A 11 36.95 7.22 -3.03
CA VAL A 11 36.28 7.16 -1.74
C VAL A 11 35.09 6.24 -1.96
N MET A 12 35.32 4.93 -1.85
CA MET A 12 34.36 4.14 -1.09
C MET A 12 34.37 4.81 0.29
N ALA A 13 33.49 5.78 0.53
CA ALA A 13 33.23 6.28 1.87
C ALA A 13 32.47 5.18 2.58
N LEU A 14 33.19 4.12 2.97
CA LEU A 14 32.81 3.39 4.16
C LEU A 14 33.07 4.36 5.31
N ALA A 15 32.09 5.22 5.60
CA ALA A 15 31.97 5.83 6.91
C ALA A 15 31.62 4.70 7.89
N SER A 16 32.61 3.88 8.24
CA SER A 16 32.49 3.00 9.39
C SER A 16 32.62 3.91 10.61
N ALA A 17 31.48 4.37 11.12
CA ALA A 17 31.44 5.06 12.40
C ALA A 17 31.69 4.00 13.48
N ASP A 18 32.61 4.23 14.41
CA ASP A 18 32.77 3.38 15.59
C ASP A 18 31.51 3.53 16.49
N ASP A 19 31.17 2.49 17.26
CA ASP A 19 30.13 2.52 18.31
C ASP A 19 30.12 3.84 19.12
N ASN A 20 28.94 4.44 19.28
CA ASN A 20 28.73 5.68 20.03
C ASN A 20 29.64 6.85 19.57
N SER A 21 29.81 6.99 18.25
CA SER A 21 30.61 8.06 17.64
C SER A 21 29.78 9.06 16.84
N THR A 22 30.41 10.20 16.55
CA THR A 22 29.84 11.20 15.65
C THR A 22 30.81 11.40 14.50
N THR A 23 30.37 11.05 13.29
CA THR A 23 31.15 11.20 12.07
C THR A 23 30.51 12.25 11.17
N SER A 24 31.31 13.20 10.72
CA SER A 24 30.87 14.23 9.78
C SER A 24 31.82 14.27 8.60
N LEU A 25 31.26 14.16 7.40
CA LEU A 25 31.97 14.35 6.13
C LEU A 25 31.37 15.56 5.41
N VAL A 26 32.26 16.36 4.83
CA VAL A 26 31.93 17.60 4.12
C VAL A 26 32.59 17.51 2.75
N ASP A 27 31.94 18.06 1.72
CA ASP A 27 32.42 18.10 0.33
C ASP A 27 32.63 16.71 -0.28
N VAL A 28 31.56 15.90 -0.32
CA VAL A 28 31.60 14.56 -0.93
C VAL A 28 31.28 14.67 -2.42
N SER A 29 32.21 14.24 -3.29
CA SER A 29 32.03 14.21 -4.75
C SER A 29 32.14 12.78 -5.26
N VAL A 30 31.19 12.36 -6.11
CA VAL A 30 31.00 10.94 -6.46
C VAL A 30 30.83 10.67 -7.94
N ALA A 31 31.32 11.52 -8.83
CA ALA A 31 31.27 11.22 -10.27
C ALA A 31 32.52 11.73 -10.98
N GLU A 32 32.90 10.98 -12.02
CA GLU A 32 33.74 11.47 -13.11
C GLU A 32 32.86 11.60 -14.37
N ASP A 33 33.22 12.45 -15.33
CA ASP A 33 32.56 12.56 -16.63
C ASP A 33 32.28 11.20 -17.31
N ASN A 34 31.06 11.01 -17.81
CA ASN A 34 30.64 9.80 -18.55
C ASN A 34 30.93 8.48 -17.80
N SER A 35 30.73 8.49 -16.49
CA SER A 35 30.97 7.36 -15.60
C SER A 35 29.69 6.81 -14.98
N THR A 36 29.78 5.58 -14.49
CA THR A 36 28.73 4.95 -13.69
C THR A 36 29.27 4.72 -12.29
N THR A 37 28.74 5.42 -11.29
CA THR A 37 29.20 5.33 -9.91
C THR A 37 28.04 5.02 -8.97
N SER A 38 28.32 4.26 -7.92
CA SER A 38 27.40 4.05 -6.81
C SER A 38 28.09 4.47 -5.52
N LEU A 39 27.37 5.18 -4.66
CA LEU A 39 27.82 5.50 -3.32
C LEU A 39 26.88 4.84 -2.32
N ASP A 40 27.43 3.88 -1.59
CA ASP A 40 26.72 3.22 -0.50
C ASP A 40 27.05 3.95 0.80
N VAL A 41 26.08 4.64 1.37
CA VAL A 41 26.16 5.21 2.71
C VAL A 41 25.55 4.19 3.67
N ASN A 42 26.40 3.34 4.24
CA ASN A 42 25.99 2.50 5.35
C ASN A 42 25.79 3.36 6.59
N ALA A 43 24.71 3.09 7.32
CA ALA A 43 24.40 3.89 8.48
C ALA A 43 25.36 3.64 9.65
N ALA A 44 25.26 4.55 10.61
CA ALA A 44 26.06 4.56 11.82
C ALA A 44 25.78 3.30 12.68
N GLU A 45 26.84 2.74 13.26
CA GLU A 45 26.76 1.71 14.32
C GLU A 45 25.87 2.20 15.48
N ASP A 46 25.37 1.28 16.33
CA ASP A 46 24.49 1.57 17.47
C ASP A 46 24.77 2.92 18.17
N ASN A 47 23.71 3.71 18.39
CA ASN A 47 23.76 4.99 19.09
C ASN A 47 24.76 6.02 18.49
N SER A 48 24.96 5.98 17.18
CA SER A 48 25.91 6.87 16.50
C SER A 48 25.22 7.88 15.59
N THR A 49 25.94 8.93 15.24
CA THR A 49 25.44 9.99 14.35
C THR A 49 26.38 10.17 13.17
N THR A 50 25.85 10.00 11.96
CA THR A 50 26.57 10.25 10.71
C THR A 50 25.91 11.41 9.97
N SER A 51 26.70 12.43 9.64
CA SER A 51 26.24 13.59 8.87
C SER A 51 27.07 13.76 7.61
N LEU A 52 26.42 13.81 6.46
CA LEU A 52 27.01 14.18 5.18
C LEU A 52 26.48 15.57 4.80
N VAL A 53 27.38 16.49 4.44
CA VAL A 53 27.04 17.86 4.04
C VAL A 53 27.71 18.15 2.70
N ASP A 54 26.97 18.82 1.80
CA ASP A 54 27.43 19.22 0.47
C ASP A 54 27.85 18.00 -0.37
N VAL A 55 26.87 17.14 -0.68
CA VAL A 55 27.09 15.97 -1.54
C VAL A 55 26.85 16.37 -2.99
N SER A 56 27.87 16.25 -3.82
CA SER A 56 27.81 16.47 -5.27
C SER A 56 27.77 15.15 -6.00
N VAL A 57 26.63 14.90 -6.65
CA VAL A 57 26.31 13.63 -7.30
C VAL A 57 25.99 13.92 -8.76
N ALA A 58 26.78 13.29 -9.64
CA ALA A 58 26.80 13.43 -11.10
C ALA A 58 27.67 14.58 -11.65
N GLU A 59 28.50 14.21 -12.63
CA GLU A 59 29.08 15.09 -13.66
C GLU A 59 28.34 14.81 -15.00
N ASP A 60 28.73 15.46 -16.10
CA ASP A 60 28.05 15.36 -17.40
C ASP A 60 27.92 13.90 -17.93
N ASN A 61 26.73 13.57 -18.45
CA ASN A 61 26.41 12.28 -19.07
C ASN A 61 26.72 11.05 -18.19
N SER A 62 26.62 11.20 -16.87
CA SER A 62 26.95 10.17 -15.89
C SER A 62 25.71 9.54 -15.25
N THR A 63 25.89 8.30 -14.78
CA THR A 63 24.85 7.55 -14.07
C THR A 63 25.30 7.36 -12.63
N THR A 64 24.57 7.89 -11.67
CA THR A 64 24.95 7.85 -10.25
C THR A 64 23.85 7.19 -9.43
N SER A 65 24.16 6.21 -8.58
CA SER A 65 23.25 5.77 -7.52
C SER A 65 23.80 6.19 -6.16
N LEU A 66 22.91 6.62 -5.27
CA LEU A 66 23.21 6.88 -3.87
C LEU A 66 22.29 5.98 -3.05
N ASP A 67 22.88 5.00 -2.39
CA ASP A 67 22.16 3.99 -1.62
C ASP A 67 22.43 4.25 -0.14
N VAL A 68 21.43 4.71 0.59
CA VAL A 68 21.52 5.01 2.03
C VAL A 68 20.85 3.87 2.79
N ASN A 69 21.66 3.06 3.45
CA ASN A 69 21.18 1.93 4.24
C ASN A 69 20.66 2.36 5.62
N ALA A 70 19.84 1.51 6.23
CA ALA A 70 19.12 1.75 7.47
C ALA A 70 20.07 2.05 8.65
N ALA A 71 19.71 3.06 9.47
CA ALA A 71 20.33 3.32 10.77
C ALA A 71 20.06 2.18 11.75
N GLU A 72 21.14 1.64 12.35
CA GLU A 72 21.07 0.73 13.49
C GLU A 72 20.43 1.42 14.71
N ASP A 73 20.19 0.69 15.80
CA ASP A 73 19.34 1.14 16.90
C ASP A 73 19.77 2.51 17.48
N ASN A 74 18.79 3.42 17.64
CA ASN A 74 18.99 4.75 18.22
C ASN A 74 20.04 5.62 17.48
N SER A 75 20.26 5.37 16.19
CA SER A 75 21.23 6.10 15.36
C SER A 75 20.55 7.16 14.49
N THR A 76 21.34 8.15 14.10
CA THR A 76 20.88 9.27 13.27
C THR A 76 21.75 9.40 12.04
N THR A 77 21.16 9.34 10.86
CA THR A 77 21.85 9.61 9.60
C THR A 77 21.20 10.80 8.90
N SER A 78 21.98 11.86 8.71
CA SER A 78 21.51 13.11 8.09
C SER A 78 22.33 13.43 6.85
N ILE A 79 21.67 13.64 5.73
CA ILE A 79 22.29 14.09 4.49
C ILE A 79 21.70 15.45 4.14
N VAL A 80 22.55 16.48 4.16
CA VAL A 80 22.17 17.87 3.97
C VAL A 80 22.80 18.37 2.68
N ASP A 81 21.96 18.99 1.84
CA ASP A 81 22.36 19.61 0.57
C ASP A 81 22.99 18.61 -0.41
N VAL A 82 22.15 17.73 -0.96
CA VAL A 82 22.53 16.94 -2.14
C VAL A 82 22.30 17.79 -3.39
N SER A 83 23.40 18.17 -4.04
CA SER A 83 23.40 18.77 -5.36
C SER A 83 23.45 17.66 -6.42
N VAL A 84 22.49 17.71 -7.34
CA VAL A 84 22.34 16.72 -8.40
C VAL A 84 22.21 17.43 -9.74
N ALA A 85 22.91 16.87 -10.73
CA ALA A 85 22.80 17.10 -12.16
C ALA A 85 23.73 18.16 -12.76
N GLU A 86 24.56 17.68 -13.70
CA GLU A 86 24.92 18.36 -14.94
C GLU A 86 24.31 17.57 -16.13
N ASP A 87 24.50 18.02 -17.37
CA ASP A 87 23.66 17.71 -18.52
C ASP A 87 23.58 16.20 -18.85
N ASN A 88 22.38 15.72 -19.19
CA ASN A 88 22.12 14.34 -19.66
C ASN A 88 22.50 13.23 -18.67
N SER A 89 22.55 13.54 -17.37
CA SER A 89 22.87 12.59 -16.31
C SER A 89 21.64 11.97 -15.66
N THR A 90 21.80 10.77 -15.11
CA THR A 90 20.74 10.03 -14.43
C THR A 90 21.16 9.72 -13.00
N THR A 91 20.31 10.06 -12.04
CA THR A 91 20.59 9.84 -10.61
C THR A 91 19.47 9.04 -9.96
N SER A 92 19.85 7.95 -9.29
CA SER A 92 18.96 7.14 -8.45
C SER A 92 19.29 7.40 -6.97
N LEU A 93 18.26 7.55 -6.14
CA LEU A 93 18.39 7.79 -4.70
C LEU A 93 17.55 6.76 -3.96
N ASP A 94 18.20 5.78 -3.34
CA ASP A 94 17.54 4.70 -2.61
C ASP A 94 17.80 4.87 -1.10
N VAL A 95 16.74 4.86 -0.28
CA VAL A 95 16.81 5.09 1.17
C VAL A 95 16.05 3.97 1.86
N ASN A 96 16.74 3.15 2.64
CA ASN A 96 16.14 2.06 3.37
C ASN A 96 15.64 2.53 4.75
N ALA A 97 14.48 1.99 5.18
CA ALA A 97 13.80 2.39 6.41
C ALA A 97 14.67 2.19 7.67
N ALA A 98 14.65 3.18 8.57
CA ALA A 98 15.33 3.13 9.86
C ALA A 98 14.70 2.09 10.81
N GLU A 99 15.53 1.34 11.55
CA GLU A 99 15.04 0.43 12.60
C GLU A 99 14.67 1.23 13.88
N ASP A 100 14.15 0.55 14.91
CA ASP A 100 13.45 1.15 16.07
C ASP A 100 14.14 2.40 16.66
N ASN A 101 13.40 3.52 16.76
CA ASN A 101 13.85 4.81 17.32
C ASN A 101 15.01 5.51 16.58
N SER A 102 15.30 5.13 15.33
CA SER A 102 16.31 5.77 14.49
C SER A 102 15.73 6.82 13.55
N THR A 103 16.54 7.80 13.16
CA THR A 103 16.10 8.94 12.33
C THR A 103 16.96 9.11 11.10
N THR A 104 16.31 9.20 9.93
CA THR A 104 16.94 9.47 8.63
C THR A 104 16.33 10.71 8.01
N SER A 105 17.15 11.70 7.63
CA SER A 105 16.71 12.95 7.01
C SER A 105 17.53 13.26 5.76
N LEU A 106 16.85 13.61 4.65
CA LEU A 106 17.48 13.96 3.37
C LEU A 106 16.89 15.25 2.80
N ASP A 107 17.74 16.27 2.61
CA ASP A 107 17.39 17.53 1.94
C ASP A 107 18.02 17.56 0.53
N VAL A 108 17.19 17.52 -0.52
CA VAL A 108 17.63 17.50 -1.92
C VAL A 108 17.28 18.82 -2.59
N ASN A 109 18.28 19.53 -3.11
CA ASN A 109 18.10 20.75 -3.88
C ASN A 109 18.39 20.47 -5.37
N ALA A 110 17.33 20.35 -6.18
CA ALA A 110 17.47 20.22 -7.63
C ALA A 110 17.59 21.63 -8.26
N ALA A 111 18.65 21.86 -9.05
CA ALA A 111 18.73 22.99 -9.97
C ALA A 111 18.09 22.62 -11.34
N GLU A 112 17.83 23.64 -12.16
CA GLU A 112 16.69 23.77 -13.09
C GLU A 112 16.51 22.79 -14.28
N ASP A 113 15.23 22.65 -14.64
CA ASP A 113 14.55 22.24 -15.90
C ASP A 113 14.64 20.77 -16.40
N ASP A 114 13.48 20.10 -16.35
CA ASP A 114 13.12 18.79 -16.93
C ASP A 114 13.70 17.49 -16.32
N SER A 115 13.49 17.25 -15.02
CA SER A 115 13.68 15.92 -14.42
C SER A 115 12.49 15.50 -13.52
N THR A 116 11.95 14.33 -13.82
CA THR A 116 10.88 13.67 -13.05
C THR A 116 11.48 12.69 -12.05
N THR A 117 11.42 13.01 -10.76
CA THR A 117 11.75 12.08 -9.66
C THR A 117 10.53 11.21 -9.37
N SER A 118 10.63 9.89 -9.57
CA SER A 118 9.63 8.91 -9.13
C SER A 118 10.29 7.88 -8.23
N LYS A 119 10.08 8.01 -6.91
CA LYS A 119 10.33 6.92 -5.96
C LYS A 119 9.20 5.90 -6.10
N LYS A 120 9.50 4.69 -6.57
CA LYS A 120 8.56 3.56 -6.47
C LYS A 120 9.10 2.58 -5.42
N GLU A 121 8.80 2.88 -4.17
CA GLU A 121 8.91 1.93 -3.06
C GLU A 121 7.74 0.94 -3.21
N GLU A 122 8.02 -0.36 -3.43
CA GLU A 122 6.96 -1.35 -3.61
C GLU A 122 6.43 -1.79 -2.23
N VAL A 123 5.51 -0.98 -1.69
CA VAL A 123 4.78 -1.28 -0.45
C VAL A 123 3.97 -2.57 -0.65
N ALA A 124 4.14 -3.53 0.26
CA ALA A 124 3.37 -4.78 0.23
C ALA A 124 1.86 -4.47 0.16
N PRO A 125 1.10 -5.14 -0.72
CA PRO A 125 -0.29 -4.81 -0.95
C PRO A 125 -1.08 -5.01 0.35
N SER A 126 -1.73 -3.94 0.81
CA SER A 126 -2.48 -3.93 2.06
C SER A 126 -3.89 -3.36 1.83
N CYS A 127 -4.79 -3.62 2.79
CA CYS A 127 -6.12 -3.03 2.74
C CYS A 127 -6.05 -1.53 3.03
N GLU A 128 -6.81 -0.74 2.27
CA GLU A 128 -6.95 0.70 2.55
C GLU A 128 -7.49 0.93 3.97
N ILE A 129 -7.15 2.06 4.58
CA ILE A 129 -7.62 2.41 5.94
C ILE A 129 -9.15 2.34 6.02
N GLY A 130 -9.66 1.62 7.02
CA GLY A 130 -11.10 1.43 7.24
C GLY A 130 -11.65 0.13 6.65
N TRP A 131 -10.87 -0.58 5.83
CA TRP A 131 -11.19 -1.94 5.42
C TRP A 131 -10.61 -2.96 6.40
N SER A 132 -11.32 -4.06 6.61
CA SER A 132 -10.87 -5.18 7.44
C SER A 132 -10.28 -6.27 6.54
N GLU A 133 -9.06 -6.69 6.82
CA GLU A 133 -8.40 -7.76 6.07
C GLU A 133 -8.81 -9.15 6.58
N PHE A 134 -9.08 -10.06 5.65
CA PHE A 134 -9.21 -11.48 5.92
C PHE A 134 -8.79 -12.29 4.70
N ASN A 135 -7.79 -13.17 4.86
CA ASN A 135 -7.29 -14.09 3.83
C ASN A 135 -6.98 -13.43 2.47
N GLY A 136 -6.31 -12.28 2.49
CA GLY A 136 -5.93 -11.56 1.26
C GLY A 136 -7.09 -10.88 0.55
N ARG A 137 -8.20 -10.63 1.25
CA ARG A 137 -9.33 -9.80 0.81
C ARG A 137 -9.60 -8.72 1.84
N CYS A 138 -10.15 -7.62 1.38
CA CYS A 138 -10.49 -6.45 2.20
C CYS A 138 -12.00 -6.29 2.24
N PHE A 139 -12.58 -6.11 3.42
CA PHE A 139 -14.02 -5.95 3.62
C PHE A 139 -14.37 -4.61 4.26
N LEU A 140 -15.40 -3.94 3.75
CA LEU A 140 -15.86 -2.64 4.25
C LEU A 140 -17.37 -2.64 4.45
N PHE A 141 -17.80 -2.34 5.67
CA PHE A 141 -19.20 -2.06 5.94
C PHE A 141 -19.58 -0.66 5.44
N VAL A 142 -20.67 -0.57 4.69
CA VAL A 142 -21.27 0.67 4.22
C VAL A 142 -22.62 0.84 4.89
N SER A 143 -22.69 1.79 5.82
CA SER A 143 -23.90 2.08 6.60
C SER A 143 -25.00 2.80 5.83
N THR A 144 -24.68 3.40 4.68
CA THR A 144 -25.67 4.09 3.85
C THR A 144 -26.58 3.07 3.18
N GLU A 145 -27.88 3.14 3.48
CA GLU A 145 -28.87 2.22 2.91
C GLU A 145 -29.11 2.52 1.43
N MET A 146 -29.00 1.48 0.60
CA MET A 146 -29.10 1.58 -0.86
C MET A 146 -29.83 0.36 -1.42
N SER A 147 -30.44 0.51 -2.61
CA SER A 147 -30.88 -0.64 -3.39
C SER A 147 -29.69 -1.54 -3.70
N TRP A 148 -29.90 -2.82 -3.97
CA TRP A 148 -28.79 -3.74 -4.24
C TRP A 148 -27.91 -3.24 -5.39
N ALA A 149 -28.53 -2.72 -6.47
CA ALA A 149 -27.81 -2.19 -7.63
C ALA A 149 -27.02 -0.90 -7.31
N ASP A 150 -27.57 -0.01 -6.48
CA ASP A 150 -26.86 1.20 -6.05
C ASP A 150 -25.72 0.86 -5.08
N ALA A 151 -25.89 -0.15 -4.23
CA ALA A 151 -24.86 -0.65 -3.33
C ALA A 151 -23.68 -1.27 -4.10
N GLU A 152 -23.94 -2.09 -5.12
CA GLU A 152 -22.92 -2.59 -6.05
C GLU A 152 -22.17 -1.46 -6.74
N LYS A 153 -22.90 -0.48 -7.28
CA LYS A 153 -22.29 0.72 -7.90
C LYS A 153 -21.41 1.48 -6.91
N ASN A 154 -21.82 1.60 -5.66
CA ASN A 154 -21.02 2.24 -4.61
C ASN A 154 -19.75 1.44 -4.30
N CYS A 155 -19.81 0.10 -4.24
CA CYS A 155 -18.62 -0.73 -4.07
C CYS A 155 -17.65 -0.62 -5.27
N LEU A 156 -18.18 -0.55 -6.50
CA LEU A 156 -17.38 -0.30 -7.70
C LEU A 156 -16.61 1.03 -7.63
N HIS A 157 -17.24 2.10 -7.15
CA HIS A 157 -16.55 3.38 -6.92
C HIS A 157 -15.44 3.29 -5.86
N LYS A 158 -15.51 2.29 -4.98
CA LYS A 158 -14.50 1.98 -3.96
C LYS A 158 -13.51 0.91 -4.44
N LYS A 159 -13.41 0.70 -5.77
CA LYS A 159 -12.52 -0.29 -6.41
C LYS A 159 -12.75 -1.73 -5.93
N GLY A 160 -14.00 -2.06 -5.59
CA GLY A 160 -14.41 -3.40 -5.18
C GLY A 160 -15.78 -3.76 -5.74
N HIS A 161 -16.38 -4.80 -5.18
CA HIS A 161 -17.73 -5.26 -5.48
C HIS A 161 -18.51 -5.43 -4.17
N LEU A 162 -19.82 -5.63 -4.21
CA LEU A 162 -20.50 -6.22 -3.07
C LEU A 162 -19.83 -7.55 -2.71
N ALA A 163 -19.68 -7.82 -1.42
CA ALA A 163 -18.90 -8.95 -0.95
C ALA A 163 -19.46 -10.27 -1.46
N SER A 164 -18.60 -11.13 -1.99
CA SER A 164 -18.89 -12.54 -2.22
C SER A 164 -18.43 -13.37 -1.03
N VAL A 165 -19.06 -14.53 -0.83
CA VAL A 165 -18.77 -15.43 0.30
C VAL A 165 -18.41 -16.81 -0.22
N HIS A 166 -17.22 -17.29 0.14
CA HIS A 166 -16.65 -18.53 -0.39
C HIS A 166 -16.52 -19.64 0.64
N ASN A 167 -16.66 -19.32 1.93
CA ASN A 167 -16.63 -20.31 3.01
C ASN A 167 -17.25 -19.75 4.30
N GLU A 168 -17.41 -20.62 5.29
CA GLU A 168 -18.01 -20.28 6.58
C GLU A 168 -17.18 -19.27 7.39
N GLU A 169 -15.85 -19.33 7.34
CA GLU A 169 -14.98 -18.43 8.10
C GLU A 169 -15.05 -17.00 7.57
N GLU A 170 -15.06 -16.86 6.24
CA GLU A 170 -15.26 -15.58 5.56
C GLU A 170 -16.66 -15.02 5.85
N TYR A 171 -17.70 -15.86 5.87
CA TYR A 171 -19.03 -15.41 6.25
C TYR A 171 -19.05 -14.83 7.66
N LYS A 172 -18.45 -15.53 8.63
CA LYS A 172 -18.31 -15.05 10.01
C LYS A 172 -17.50 -13.76 10.10
N HIS A 173 -16.46 -13.61 9.29
CA HIS A 173 -15.68 -12.37 9.23
C HIS A 173 -16.53 -11.20 8.72
N ILE A 174 -17.29 -11.39 7.63
CA ILE A 174 -18.23 -10.38 7.11
C ILE A 174 -19.26 -10.00 8.18
N GLN A 175 -19.82 -10.97 8.91
CA GLN A 175 -20.74 -10.70 10.02
C GLN A 175 -20.07 -9.92 11.16
N ALA A 176 -18.80 -10.21 11.47
CA ALA A 176 -18.03 -9.47 12.46
C ALA A 176 -17.77 -8.02 12.03
N VAL A 177 -17.51 -7.78 10.74
CA VAL A 177 -17.36 -6.43 10.16
C VAL A 177 -18.66 -5.63 10.33
N VAL A 178 -19.81 -6.22 10.06
CA VAL A 178 -21.12 -5.58 10.30
C VAL A 178 -21.33 -5.29 11.79
N ASN A 179 -21.08 -6.28 12.66
CA ASN A 179 -21.29 -6.15 14.10
C ASN A 179 -20.36 -5.11 14.75
N ALA A 180 -19.11 -5.03 14.31
CA ALA A 180 -18.15 -4.03 14.80
C ALA A 180 -18.63 -2.59 14.58
N HIS A 181 -19.40 -2.34 13.50
CA HIS A 181 -19.91 -1.01 13.16
C HIS A 181 -21.30 -0.72 13.74
N THR A 182 -22.14 -1.74 13.90
CA THR A 182 -23.56 -1.57 14.23
C THR A 182 -23.92 -2.01 15.64
N GLY A 183 -23.06 -2.80 16.30
CA GLY A 183 -23.37 -3.47 17.57
C GLY A 183 -24.39 -4.60 17.45
N GLY A 184 -24.66 -5.08 16.23
CA GLY A 184 -25.53 -6.23 15.98
C GLY A 184 -25.43 -6.78 14.55
N HIS A 185 -26.49 -7.44 14.10
CA HIS A 185 -26.55 -8.11 12.81
C HIS A 185 -27.77 -7.62 12.00
N PRO A 186 -27.83 -6.33 11.59
CA PRO A 186 -28.87 -5.89 10.68
C PRO A 186 -28.78 -6.63 9.34
N THR A 187 -29.92 -6.79 8.67
CA THR A 187 -29.96 -7.32 7.32
C THR A 187 -29.12 -6.45 6.40
N THR A 188 -28.27 -7.08 5.60
CA THR A 188 -27.19 -6.38 4.88
C THR A 188 -27.03 -7.00 3.50
N TRP A 189 -26.87 -6.18 2.47
CA TRP A 189 -26.59 -6.64 1.12
C TRP A 189 -25.19 -7.20 0.96
N VAL A 190 -25.10 -8.29 0.19
CA VAL A 190 -23.87 -8.88 -0.35
C VAL A 190 -24.09 -9.18 -1.85
N GLY A 191 -23.05 -9.60 -2.56
CA GLY A 191 -23.03 -9.57 -4.03
C GLY A 191 -23.81 -10.67 -4.74
N GLY A 192 -24.60 -11.48 -4.02
CA GLY A 192 -25.32 -12.60 -4.60
C GLY A 192 -26.57 -12.12 -5.31
N SER A 193 -26.80 -12.57 -6.55
CA SER A 193 -28.05 -12.36 -7.26
C SER A 193 -28.35 -13.50 -8.23
N ASP A 194 -29.62 -13.75 -8.52
CA ASP A 194 -30.06 -14.63 -9.61
C ASP A 194 -30.94 -13.90 -10.63
N CYS A 195 -30.92 -12.56 -10.62
CA CYS A 195 -31.65 -11.67 -11.53
C CYS A 195 -31.51 -12.02 -13.02
N GLN A 196 -30.39 -12.63 -13.44
CA GLN A 196 -30.18 -13.01 -14.84
C GLN A 196 -30.97 -14.26 -15.22
N LYS A 197 -31.16 -15.18 -14.27
CA LYS A 197 -31.94 -16.41 -14.43
C LYS A 197 -32.27 -17.00 -13.06
N GLU A 198 -33.55 -16.92 -12.72
CA GLU A 198 -34.17 -17.52 -11.54
C GLU A 198 -33.59 -18.90 -11.18
N GLY A 199 -33.18 -19.06 -9.93
CA GLY A 199 -32.60 -20.29 -9.39
C GLY A 199 -31.14 -20.54 -9.78
N ILE A 200 -30.49 -19.61 -10.50
CA ILE A 200 -29.05 -19.64 -10.78
C ILE A 200 -28.39 -18.42 -10.16
N TRP A 201 -27.82 -18.63 -8.97
CA TRP A 201 -27.12 -17.60 -8.21
C TRP A 201 -25.70 -17.36 -8.72
N LEU A 202 -25.34 -16.08 -8.81
CA LEU A 202 -24.03 -15.59 -9.23
C LEU A 202 -23.57 -14.49 -8.27
N TRP A 203 -22.26 -14.40 -8.04
CA TRP A 203 -21.65 -13.25 -7.37
C TRP A 203 -21.37 -12.14 -8.38
N SER A 204 -21.64 -10.88 -8.00
CA SER A 204 -21.41 -9.70 -8.85
C SER A 204 -19.94 -9.47 -9.22
N ASP A 205 -19.01 -9.97 -8.41
CA ASP A 205 -17.56 -9.95 -8.69
C ASP A 205 -17.09 -11.03 -9.69
N GLY A 206 -18.00 -11.89 -10.15
CA GLY A 206 -17.72 -12.96 -11.12
C GLY A 206 -17.09 -14.22 -10.54
N SER A 207 -16.92 -14.30 -9.22
CA SER A 207 -16.45 -15.51 -8.54
C SER A 207 -17.49 -16.65 -8.56
N SER A 208 -17.04 -17.87 -8.23
CA SER A 208 -17.92 -19.04 -8.22
C SER A 208 -18.88 -19.03 -7.02
N PHE A 209 -20.14 -19.39 -7.27
CA PHE A 209 -21.17 -19.54 -6.25
C PHE A 209 -21.23 -20.99 -5.75
N GLU A 210 -20.30 -21.38 -4.88
CA GLU A 210 -20.16 -22.76 -4.39
C GLU A 210 -20.57 -22.96 -2.93
N PHE A 211 -20.33 -21.95 -2.09
CA PHE A 211 -20.74 -21.94 -0.70
C PHE A 211 -22.13 -21.32 -0.54
N ASN A 212 -22.93 -21.85 0.38
CA ASN A 212 -24.20 -21.23 0.74
C ASN A 212 -24.51 -21.36 2.24
N SER A 213 -25.27 -20.39 2.74
CA SER A 213 -25.77 -20.34 4.11
C SER A 213 -27.23 -19.88 4.14
N TRP A 214 -28.04 -20.38 3.20
CA TRP A 214 -29.49 -20.10 3.13
C TRP A 214 -30.19 -20.44 4.43
N CYS A 215 -31.16 -19.61 4.80
CA CYS A 215 -32.10 -19.93 5.87
C CYS A 215 -32.95 -21.15 5.48
N GLU A 216 -33.52 -21.82 6.49
CA GLU A 216 -34.43 -22.93 6.24
C GLU A 216 -35.63 -22.46 5.42
N GLY A 217 -35.78 -23.00 4.21
CA GLY A 217 -36.83 -22.61 3.26
C GLY A 217 -36.36 -21.71 2.12
N GLU A 218 -35.16 -21.13 2.22
CA GLU A 218 -34.63 -20.18 1.24
C GLU A 218 -33.69 -20.84 0.22
N PRO A 219 -33.52 -20.23 -0.98
CA PRO A 219 -34.28 -19.07 -1.47
C PRO A 219 -35.70 -19.45 -1.90
N ASP A 220 -36.71 -18.66 -1.51
CA ASP A 220 -38.13 -18.97 -1.75
C ASP A 220 -38.76 -18.18 -2.91
N ASN A 221 -38.04 -17.16 -3.40
CA ASN A 221 -38.49 -16.20 -4.40
C ASN A 221 -39.89 -15.66 -4.11
N PHE A 222 -40.07 -15.04 -2.93
CA PHE A 222 -41.38 -14.62 -2.47
C PHE A 222 -42.06 -13.72 -3.51
N ALA A 223 -43.27 -14.11 -3.89
CA ALA A 223 -44.09 -13.46 -4.92
C ALA A 223 -43.44 -13.35 -6.32
N GLY A 224 -42.36 -14.08 -6.59
CA GLY A 224 -41.65 -14.08 -7.88
C GLY A 224 -40.86 -12.79 -8.14
N ALA A 225 -40.40 -12.12 -7.09
CA ALA A 225 -39.76 -10.80 -7.17
C ALA A 225 -38.48 -10.66 -6.32
N GLU A 226 -37.99 -11.74 -5.72
CA GLU A 226 -36.80 -11.74 -4.87
C GLU A 226 -35.63 -12.35 -5.61
N SER A 227 -34.56 -11.57 -5.79
CA SER A 227 -33.43 -12.00 -6.63
C SER A 227 -32.08 -11.46 -6.17
N CYS A 228 -32.03 -10.88 -4.97
CA CYS A 228 -30.84 -10.27 -4.39
C CYS A 228 -30.59 -10.81 -2.98
N LEU A 229 -29.35 -11.18 -2.69
CA LEU A 229 -28.99 -11.87 -1.46
C LEU A 229 -28.74 -10.87 -0.33
N GLN A 230 -29.52 -10.97 0.75
CA GLN A 230 -29.21 -10.36 2.03
C GLN A 230 -28.66 -11.40 3.01
N ILE A 231 -27.76 -10.95 3.88
CA ILE A 231 -27.24 -11.72 5.01
C ILE A 231 -27.88 -11.26 6.31
N ASN A 232 -27.62 -12.01 7.39
CA ASN A 232 -28.14 -11.73 8.73
C ASN A 232 -29.66 -11.75 8.82
N ALA A 233 -30.32 -12.56 7.99
CA ALA A 233 -31.76 -12.73 8.07
C ALA A 233 -32.14 -13.53 9.32
N ASN A 234 -33.24 -13.12 9.97
CA ASN A 234 -33.83 -13.76 11.15
C ASN A 234 -32.83 -13.91 12.32
N GLU A 235 -33.21 -14.69 13.35
CA GLU A 235 -32.35 -14.94 14.52
C GLU A 235 -31.16 -15.86 14.22
N SER A 236 -31.23 -16.63 13.14
CA SER A 236 -30.15 -17.54 12.73
C SER A 236 -29.04 -16.85 11.93
N HIS A 237 -29.23 -15.58 11.56
CA HIS A 237 -28.29 -14.77 10.79
C HIS A 237 -27.81 -15.47 9.51
N CYS A 238 -28.71 -16.17 8.82
CA CYS A 238 -28.47 -16.87 7.56
C CYS A 238 -28.82 -15.98 6.36
N TRP A 239 -28.79 -16.54 5.15
CA TRP A 239 -29.07 -15.83 3.90
C TRP A 239 -30.55 -15.91 3.51
N ASN A 240 -31.03 -14.86 2.86
CA ASN A 240 -32.37 -14.75 2.30
C ASN A 240 -32.25 -14.07 0.94
N ASP A 241 -32.98 -14.53 -0.07
CA ASP A 241 -33.23 -13.74 -1.26
C ASP A 241 -34.28 -12.67 -0.92
N PHE A 242 -34.13 -11.48 -1.47
CA PHE A 242 -35.00 -10.37 -1.10
C PHE A 242 -35.21 -9.42 -2.27
N LEU A 243 -36.22 -8.55 -2.14
CA LEU A 243 -36.55 -7.57 -3.18
C LEU A 243 -35.38 -6.60 -3.36
N CYS A 244 -34.72 -6.68 -4.52
CA CYS A 244 -33.55 -5.87 -4.88
C CYS A 244 -33.74 -4.35 -4.74
N SER A 245 -34.99 -3.88 -4.83
CA SER A 245 -35.35 -2.46 -4.71
C SER A 245 -35.38 -1.95 -3.26
N VAL A 246 -35.34 -2.84 -2.26
CA VAL A 246 -35.29 -2.43 -0.85
C VAL A 246 -33.93 -1.81 -0.55
N VAL A 247 -33.94 -0.77 0.27
CA VAL A 247 -32.72 -0.09 0.71
C VAL A 247 -32.20 -0.75 1.98
N LEU A 248 -30.98 -1.27 1.96
CA LEU A 248 -30.28 -1.88 3.10
C LEU A 248 -28.83 -1.40 3.15
N PRO A 249 -28.16 -1.46 4.31
CA PRO A 249 -26.70 -1.32 4.35
C PRO A 249 -26.04 -2.46 3.55
N SER A 250 -24.75 -2.34 3.28
CA SER A 250 -24.01 -3.32 2.46
C SER A 250 -22.61 -3.60 2.98
N VAL A 251 -22.01 -4.71 2.52
CA VAL A 251 -20.58 -4.96 2.67
C VAL A 251 -19.93 -5.01 1.30
N CYS A 252 -18.89 -4.21 1.10
CA CYS A 252 -18.02 -4.28 -0.07
C CYS A 252 -16.84 -5.23 0.20
N ALA A 253 -16.35 -5.89 -0.85
CA ALA A 253 -15.08 -6.61 -0.85
C ALA A 253 -14.16 -6.11 -1.98
N SER A 254 -12.86 -6.07 -1.71
CA SER A 254 -11.81 -5.75 -2.69
C SER A 254 -10.57 -6.60 -2.44
N VAL A 255 -9.60 -6.51 -3.36
CA VAL A 255 -8.26 -7.08 -3.15
C VAL A 255 -7.32 -6.01 -2.58
N PRO A 256 -6.36 -6.37 -1.71
CA PRO A 256 -5.31 -5.47 -1.24
C PRO A 256 -4.63 -4.74 -2.42
N GLN A 257 -4.36 -3.45 -2.25
CA GLN A 257 -3.75 -2.62 -3.29
C GLN A 257 -2.32 -2.24 -2.87
N SER A 258 -1.40 -2.19 -3.83
CA SER A 258 -0.12 -1.50 -3.64
C SER A 258 -0.33 -0.01 -3.85
N SER A 259 0.17 0.81 -2.91
CA SER A 259 0.08 2.28 -2.94
C SER A 259 1.08 2.91 -3.89
#